data_AF-A0A945LUG2-F1
#
_entry.id   AF-A0A945LUG2-F1
#
_cell.length_a   1.000
_cell.length_b   1.000
_cell.length_c   1.000
_cell.angle_alpha   90.00
_cell.angle_beta   90.00
_cell.angle_gamma   90.00
#
_symmetry.space_group_name_H-M   'P 1'
#
loop_
_entity.id
_entity.type
_entity.pdbx_description
1 polymer ?
#
loop_
_entity_poly.entity_id
_entity_poly.type
_entity_poly.pdbx_seq_one_letter_code
_entity_poly.pdbx_strand_id
1 'polypeptide(L)' 'MSDYKNPETLVLHGGDYRSDSATNAVAVPIYQTTSYQFDSTEHASNLFALKEFGN' A
#
# COMPACT_ATOMS: atom_id res chain seq x y z
N MET A 1 10.59 -15.47 -19.15
CA MET A 1 10.38 -14.01 -19.12
C MET A 1 8.89 -13.78 -19.28
N SER A 2 8.22 -13.17 -18.31
CA SER A 2 6.78 -12.90 -18.40
C SER A 2 6.52 -11.91 -19.53
N ASP A 3 5.55 -12.21 -20.39
CA ASP A 3 5.24 -11.43 -21.59
C ASP A 3 4.25 -10.29 -21.22
N TYR A 4 4.78 -9.09 -20.99
CA TYR A 4 3.99 -7.93 -20.62
C TYR A 4 3.70 -7.06 -21.85
N LYS A 5 2.42 -6.68 -22.04
CA LYS A 5 1.96 -5.93 -23.21
C LYS A 5 2.61 -4.54 -23.35
N ASN A 6 2.84 -3.82 -22.25
CA ASN A 6 3.47 -2.49 -22.21
C ASN A 6 4.35 -2.37 -20.94
N PRO A 7 5.57 -2.96 -20.93
CA PRO A 7 6.40 -3.03 -19.74
C PRO A 7 6.81 -1.64 -19.21
N GLU A 8 7.04 -0.66 -20.09
CA GLU A 8 7.38 0.72 -19.73
C GLU A 8 6.30 1.42 -18.89
N THR A 9 5.03 1.14 -19.19
CA THR A 9 3.92 1.66 -18.39
C THR A 9 3.85 0.97 -17.02
N LEU A 10 4.11 -0.33 -16.98
CA LEU A 10 4.10 -1.10 -15.73
C LEU A 10 5.26 -0.73 -14.81
N VAL A 11 6.42 -0.35 -15.35
CA VAL A 11 7.54 0.13 -14.55
C VAL A 11 7.17 1.43 -13.81
N LEU A 12 6.33 2.28 -14.41
CA LEU A 12 5.90 3.54 -13.79
C LEU A 12 4.63 3.42 -12.94
N HIS A 13 3.70 2.54 -13.32
CA HIS A 13 2.34 2.49 -12.77
C HIS A 13 1.87 1.09 -12.39
N GLY A 14 2.80 0.14 -12.26
CA GLY A 14 2.52 -1.20 -11.75
C GLY A 14 2.13 -1.18 -10.29
N GLY A 15 1.36 -2.19 -9.87
CA GLY A 15 0.73 -2.23 -8.55
C GLY A 15 -0.58 -1.45 -8.50
N ASP A 16 -1.16 -1.37 -7.31
CA ASP A 16 -2.50 -0.78 -7.11
C ASP A 16 -2.45 0.72 -6.78
N TYR A 17 -1.25 1.30 -6.64
CA TYR A 17 -1.09 2.71 -6.29
C TYR A 17 -1.36 3.62 -7.49
N ARG A 18 -2.32 4.54 -7.34
CA ARG A 18 -2.67 5.55 -8.36
C ARG A 18 -2.59 6.98 -7.86
N SER A 19 -3.07 7.20 -6.64
CA SER A 19 -2.99 8.48 -5.95
C SER A 19 -3.22 8.25 -4.46
N ASP A 20 -2.71 9.16 -3.64
CA ASP A 20 -3.10 9.25 -2.24
C ASP A 20 -4.55 9.73 -2.11
N SER A 21 -5.38 8.98 -1.39
CA SER A 21 -6.80 9.29 -1.17
C SER A 21 -7.00 10.49 -0.26
N ALA A 22 -6.03 10.82 0.59
CA ALA A 22 -6.13 11.95 1.51
C ALA A 22 -5.79 13.30 0.85
N THR A 23 -4.84 13.33 -0.10
CA THR A 23 -4.31 14.59 -0.67
C THR A 23 -4.42 14.70 -2.19
N ASN A 24 -4.81 13.65 -2.90
CA ASN A 24 -4.73 13.52 -4.36
C ASN A 24 -3.30 13.60 -4.94
N ALA A 25 -2.26 13.47 -4.10
CA ALA A 25 -0.89 13.37 -4.59
C ALA A 25 -0.73 12.10 -5.44
N VAL A 26 -0.09 12.24 -6.61
CA VAL A 26 0.25 11.10 -7.48
C VAL A 26 1.66 10.58 -7.25
N ALA A 27 2.49 11.35 -6.55
CA ALA A 27 3.77 10.88 -6.05
C ALA A 27 3.53 10.03 -4.79
N VAL A 28 4.17 8.85 -4.74
CA VAL A 28 4.07 7.95 -3.58
C VAL A 28 4.62 8.66 -2.34
N PRO A 29 3.86 8.76 -1.24
CA PRO A 29 4.33 9.35 0.00
C PRO A 29 5.51 8.57 0.60
N ILE A 30 6.41 9.30 1.25
CA ILE A 30 7.47 8.71 2.05
C ILE A 30 6.94 8.56 3.48
N TYR A 31 6.51 7.34 3.85
CA TYR A 31 6.13 7.01 5.22
C TYR A 31 7.37 6.74 6.09
N GLN A 32 8.10 7.80 6.43
CA GLN A 32 9.28 7.73 7.32
C GLN A 32 8.84 7.63 8.79
N THR A 33 8.28 6.48 9.16
CA THR A 33 7.78 6.18 10.49
C THR A 33 8.34 4.86 11.01
N THR A 34 8.31 4.68 12.33
CA THR A 34 8.66 3.42 13.00
C THR A 34 7.42 2.58 13.36
N SER A 35 6.22 3.17 13.31
CA SER A 35 4.98 2.54 13.80
C SER A 35 3.72 3.16 13.19
N TYR A 36 2.62 2.41 13.23
CA TYR A 36 1.28 2.82 12.82
C TYR A 36 0.30 2.65 13.99
N GLN A 37 -0.73 3.49 14.06
CA GLN A 37 -1.78 3.42 15.08
C GLN A 37 -2.78 2.33 14.72
N PHE A 38 -3.13 1.46 15.67
CA PHE A 38 -4.26 0.54 15.50
C PHE A 38 -5.58 1.25 15.76
N ASP A 39 -6.62 0.91 15.00
CA ASP A 39 -7.96 1.43 15.22
C ASP A 39 -8.61 0.89 16.51
N SER A 40 -8.25 -0.33 16.91
CA SER A 40 -8.72 -0.99 18.14
C SER A 40 -7.80 -2.13 18.59
N THR A 41 -8.02 -2.65 19.79
CA THR A 41 -7.31 -3.84 20.29
C THR A 41 -7.61 -5.09 19.47
N GLU A 42 -8.83 -5.19 18.94
CA GLU A 42 -9.23 -6.30 18.06
C GLU A 42 -8.54 -6.21 16.70
N HIS A 43 -8.47 -5.01 16.11
CA HIS A 43 -7.72 -4.77 14.86
C HIS A 43 -6.25 -5.20 15.02
N ALA A 44 -5.59 -4.80 16.11
CA ALA A 44 -4.22 -5.23 16.40
C ALA A 44 -4.09 -6.78 16.45
N SER A 45 -4.98 -7.44 17.19
CA SER A 45 -5.02 -8.90 17.32
C SER A 45 -5.16 -9.59 15.95
N ASN A 46 -6.03 -9.06 15.09
CA ASN A 46 -6.27 -9.61 13.75
C ASN A 46 -5.08 -9.45 12.82
N LEU A 47 -4.39 -8.30 12.84
CA LEU A 47 -3.17 -8.08 12.06
C LEU A 47 -2.05 -9.03 12.46
N PHE A 48 -1.81 -9.20 13.77
CA PHE A 48 -0.79 -10.14 14.25
C PHE A 48 -1.14 -11.61 13.97
N ALA A 49 -2.43 -11.92 13.85
CA ALA A 49 -2.92 -13.25 13.49
C ALA A 49 -3.03 -13.48 11.96
N LEU A 50 -2.66 -12.50 11.12
CA LEU A 50 -2.82 -12.52 9.66
C LEU A 50 -4.27 -12.75 9.20
N LYS A 51 -5.24 -12.34 10.02
CA LYS A 51 -6.68 -12.42 9.71
C LYS A 51 -7.16 -11.24 8.88
N GLU A 52 -6.43 -10.14 8.94
CA GLU A 52 -6.69 -8.91 8.18
C GLU A 52 -5.42 -8.48 7.44
N PHE A 53 -5.60 -7.87 6.27
CA PHE A 53 -4.49 -7.32 5.49
C PHE A 53 -4.30 -5.84 5.82
N GLY A 54 -3.05 -5.43 6.04
CA GLY A 54 -2.66 -4.02 5.99
C GLY A 54 -2.53 -3.31 7.34
N ASN A 55 -2.52 -1.98 7.28
CA ASN A 55 -2.72 -1.01 8.35
C ASN A 55 -3.72 0.03 7.86
#